data_AF-A0A846SU11-F1
#
_entry.id   AF-A0A846SU11-F1
#
_cell.length_a   1.000
_cell.length_b   1.000
_cell.length_c   1.000
_cell.angle_alpha   90.00
_cell.angle_beta   90.00
_cell.angle_gamma   90.00
#
_symmetry.space_group_name_H-M   'P 1'
#
loop_
_entity.id
_entity.type
_entity.pdbx_description
1 polymer ?
#
loop_
_entity_poly.entity_id
_entity_poly.type
_entity_poly.pdbx_seq_one_letter_code
_entity_poly.pdbx_strand_id
1 'polypeptide(L)'
;MSILRVLFFAILGVMSWHTASFACYSQCSLECDRSNDASCIPLCVSSCQGMNMDYIEPGSGAKLPDKYGAIAFSHATMNYGISYNFDSRQAAEAAAVNYCANNANKPTDCQVATWFYNHCGALAIKPNSGKGDGAWAAEHAGSRRSAEQKAMLSCARFAGPAAKNCRVVKSFCARQ
;
A
#
# COMPACT_ATOMS: atom_id res chain seq x y z
N MET A 1 -7.40 -49.92 -45.10
CA MET A 1 -7.15 -48.51 -45.48
C MET A 1 -8.17 -47.64 -44.74
N SER A 2 -8.13 -47.42 -43.43
CA SER A 2 -7.02 -47.22 -42.47
C SER A 2 -6.29 -45.89 -42.54
N ILE A 3 -6.88 -44.83 -43.10
CA ILE A 3 -6.25 -43.49 -43.06
C ILE A 3 -7.21 -42.37 -42.60
N LEU A 4 -8.54 -42.54 -42.70
CA LEU A 4 -9.48 -41.45 -42.41
C LEU A 4 -9.96 -41.33 -40.94
N ARG A 5 -9.46 -42.18 -40.03
CA ARG A 5 -9.78 -42.11 -38.58
C ARG A 5 -8.67 -41.53 -37.71
N VAL A 6 -7.47 -41.34 -38.26
CA VAL A 6 -6.31 -40.87 -37.47
C VAL A 6 -6.21 -39.34 -37.45
N LEU A 7 -6.77 -38.64 -38.44
CA LEU A 7 -6.66 -37.18 -38.54
C LEU A 7 -7.66 -36.41 -37.65
N PHE A 8 -8.72 -37.03 -37.16
CA PHE A 8 -9.69 -36.35 -36.28
C PHE A 8 -9.29 -36.34 -34.80
N PHE A 9 -8.33 -37.17 -34.39
CA PHE A 9 -7.91 -37.25 -32.99
C PHE A 9 -6.72 -36.36 -32.64
N ALA A 10 -6.08 -35.70 -33.61
CA ALA A 10 -4.92 -34.84 -33.36
C ALA A 10 -5.26 -33.37 -33.04
N ILE A 11 -6.52 -32.93 -33.22
CA ILE A 11 -6.90 -31.52 -32.96
C ILE A 11 -7.67 -31.35 -31.64
N LEU A 12 -8.17 -32.43 -31.05
CA LEU A 12 -8.89 -32.38 -29.76
C LEU A 12 -7.99 -32.62 -28.53
N GLY A 13 -6.66 -32.52 -28.69
CA GLY A 13 -5.69 -32.87 -27.65
C GLY A 13 -5.01 -31.71 -26.91
N VAL A 14 -5.21 -30.45 -27.33
CA VAL A 14 -4.44 -29.31 -26.77
C VAL A 14 -5.31 -28.25 -26.07
N MET A 15 -6.62 -28.46 -25.96
CA MET A 15 -7.53 -27.43 -25.41
C MET A 15 -8.06 -27.70 -23.99
N SER A 16 -7.59 -28.75 -23.30
CA SER A 16 -8.13 -29.10 -21.97
C SER A 16 -7.18 -28.86 -20.81
N TRP A 17 -6.01 -28.27 -21.07
CA TRP A 17 -5.00 -27.98 -20.07
C TRP A 17 -4.72 -26.47 -20.23
N HIS A 18 -4.70 -25.69 -19.14
CA HIS A 18 -4.45 -24.23 -19.03
C HIS A 18 -5.63 -23.27 -18.80
N THR A 19 -6.92 -23.64 -18.88
CA THR A 19 -8.00 -22.68 -18.56
C THR A 19 -8.15 -22.39 -17.06
N ALA A 20 -7.82 -23.36 -16.19
CA ALA A 20 -7.88 -23.18 -14.74
C ALA A 20 -6.83 -22.18 -14.22
N SER A 21 -5.67 -22.06 -14.90
CA SER A 21 -4.57 -21.20 -14.46
C SER A 21 -4.85 -19.72 -14.71
N PHE A 22 -5.61 -19.36 -15.75
CA PHE A 22 -5.87 -17.94 -16.07
C PHE A 22 -6.86 -17.31 -15.08
N ALA A 23 -7.91 -18.04 -14.69
CA ALA A 23 -8.88 -17.54 -13.72
C ALA A 23 -8.23 -17.33 -12.33
N CYS A 24 -7.47 -18.31 -11.83
CA CYS A 24 -6.71 -18.17 -10.57
C CYS A 24 -5.68 -17.04 -10.66
N TYR A 25 -4.91 -16.95 -11.75
CA TYR A 25 -3.94 -15.87 -11.92
C TYR A 25 -4.58 -14.48 -11.99
N SER A 26 -5.76 -14.35 -12.63
CA SER A 26 -6.48 -13.08 -12.76
C SER A 26 -7.11 -12.59 -11.45
N GLN A 27 -7.52 -13.49 -10.56
CA GLN A 27 -7.99 -13.14 -9.21
C GLN A 27 -6.78 -12.76 -8.34
N CYS A 28 -5.76 -13.63 -8.28
CA CYS A 28 -4.53 -13.35 -7.55
C CYS A 28 -3.89 -12.01 -7.94
N SER A 29 -3.92 -11.62 -9.23
CA SER A 29 -3.37 -10.32 -9.65
C SER A 29 -4.18 -9.14 -9.11
N LEU A 30 -5.52 -9.20 -9.14
CA LEU A 30 -6.40 -8.14 -8.60
C LEU A 30 -6.25 -7.99 -7.08
N GLU A 31 -6.07 -9.09 -6.35
CA GLU A 31 -5.84 -9.05 -4.91
C GLU A 31 -4.41 -8.61 -4.54
N CYS A 32 -3.40 -9.04 -5.31
CA CYS A 32 -1.99 -8.81 -4.99
C CYS A 32 -1.44 -7.46 -5.48
N ASP A 33 -2.08 -6.79 -6.45
CA ASP A 33 -1.60 -5.50 -7.00
C ASP A 33 -1.51 -4.40 -5.91
N ARG A 34 -2.24 -4.55 -4.80
CA ARG A 34 -2.24 -3.60 -3.67
C ARG A 34 -1.15 -3.86 -2.62
N SER A 35 -0.46 -5.00 -2.68
CA SER A 35 0.40 -5.46 -1.57
C SER A 35 1.86 -4.99 -1.65
N ASN A 36 2.35 -4.51 -2.81
CA ASN A 36 3.80 -4.27 -3.06
C ASN A 36 4.72 -5.45 -2.67
N ASP A 37 4.18 -6.66 -2.53
CA ASP A 37 4.89 -7.86 -2.15
C ASP A 37 5.06 -8.75 -3.38
N ALA A 38 6.30 -8.86 -3.86
CA ALA A 38 6.65 -9.67 -5.03
C ALA A 38 6.40 -11.17 -4.82
N SER A 39 6.25 -11.61 -3.57
CA SER A 39 5.94 -12.99 -3.21
C SER A 39 4.43 -13.30 -3.17
N CYS A 40 3.57 -12.27 -3.19
CA CYS A 40 2.11 -12.45 -3.11
C CYS A 40 1.56 -13.30 -4.27
N ILE A 41 1.96 -12.99 -5.51
CA ILE A 41 1.52 -13.73 -6.70
C ILE A 41 1.98 -15.20 -6.64
N PRO A 42 3.26 -15.54 -6.45
CA PRO A 42 3.69 -16.94 -6.42
C PRO A 42 3.14 -17.73 -5.22
N LEU A 43 2.90 -17.10 -4.05
CA LEU A 43 2.24 -17.75 -2.91
C LEU A 43 0.75 -18.00 -3.15
N CYS A 44 0.06 -17.07 -3.80
CA CYS A 44 -1.35 -17.24 -4.18
C CYS A 44 -1.49 -18.34 -5.23
N VAL A 45 -0.65 -18.31 -6.28
CA VAL A 45 -0.69 -19.28 -7.38
C VAL A 45 -0.24 -20.68 -6.94
N SER A 46 0.72 -20.82 -6.01
CA SER A 46 1.12 -22.14 -5.48
C SER A 46 0.00 -22.83 -4.71
N SER A 47 -0.89 -22.04 -4.09
CA SER A 47 -2.09 -22.53 -3.42
C SER A 47 -3.15 -23.08 -4.39
N CYS A 48 -3.04 -22.79 -5.69
CA CYS A 48 -3.95 -23.29 -6.74
C CYS A 48 -3.55 -24.68 -7.29
N GLN A 49 -2.39 -25.24 -6.93
CA GLN A 49 -1.82 -26.43 -7.61
C GLN A 49 -2.34 -27.79 -7.10
N GLY A 50 -3.47 -27.84 -6.38
CA GLY A 50 -3.95 -29.07 -5.72
C GLY A 50 -5.43 -29.44 -5.86
N MET A 51 -6.19 -28.86 -6.79
CA MET A 51 -7.66 -29.02 -6.81
C MET A 51 -8.15 -30.17 -7.70
N ASN A 52 -8.74 -31.21 -7.09
CA ASN A 52 -9.77 -32.05 -7.71
C ASN A 52 -11.10 -31.27 -7.72
N MET A 53 -11.84 -31.35 -8.82
CA MET A 53 -13.01 -30.51 -9.15
C MET A 53 -14.33 -30.81 -8.40
N ASP A 54 -14.35 -31.71 -7.42
CA ASP A 54 -15.62 -32.22 -6.85
C ASP A 54 -16.02 -31.62 -5.49
N TYR A 55 -15.17 -30.83 -4.84
CA TYR A 55 -15.56 -30.04 -3.69
C TYR A 55 -14.87 -28.68 -3.78
N ILE A 56 -15.60 -27.71 -4.32
CA ILE A 56 -15.28 -26.30 -4.09
C ILE A 56 -15.62 -26.03 -2.62
N GLU A 57 -14.75 -26.45 -1.71
CA GLU A 57 -14.58 -25.70 -0.47
C GLU A 57 -14.23 -24.28 -0.94
N PRO A 58 -14.95 -23.22 -0.51
CA PRO A 58 -14.47 -21.88 -0.70
C PRO A 58 -13.12 -21.81 0.00
N GLY A 59 -12.04 -22.03 -0.77
CA GLY A 59 -10.68 -21.87 -0.31
C GLY A 59 -10.67 -20.53 0.36
N SER A 60 -10.43 -20.52 1.68
CA SER A 60 -10.58 -19.33 2.48
C SER A 60 -9.67 -18.29 1.84
N GLY A 61 -10.26 -17.38 1.05
CA GLY A 61 -9.64 -16.15 0.61
C GLY A 61 -9.48 -15.29 1.85
N ALA A 62 -8.62 -15.77 2.76
CA ALA A 62 -8.40 -15.19 4.05
C ALA A 62 -7.75 -13.86 3.77
N LYS A 63 -8.59 -12.83 3.68
CA LYS A 63 -8.17 -11.45 3.56
C LYS A 63 -7.13 -11.22 4.65
N LEU A 64 -5.91 -10.87 4.25
CA LEU A 64 -4.87 -10.53 5.22
C LEU A 64 -5.44 -9.49 6.20
N PRO A 65 -5.17 -9.63 7.50
CA PRO A 65 -5.67 -8.70 8.50
C PRO A 65 -5.23 -7.28 8.13
N ASP A 66 -6.14 -6.33 8.27
CA ASP A 66 -5.87 -4.93 7.97
C ASP A 66 -4.73 -4.44 8.85
N LYS A 67 -3.72 -3.86 8.21
CA LYS A 67 -2.63 -3.19 8.92
C LYS A 67 -2.76 -1.70 8.77
N TYR A 68 -2.63 -1.00 9.87
CA TYR A 68 -2.79 0.44 9.98
C TYR A 68 -1.44 1.12 10.18
N GLY A 69 -1.30 2.29 9.58
CA GLY A 69 -0.21 3.21 9.80
C GLY A 69 -0.73 4.64 9.96
N ALA A 70 0.04 5.47 10.65
CA ALA A 70 -0.30 6.87 10.85
C ALA A 70 0.95 7.75 10.85
N ILE A 71 0.74 9.03 10.53
CA ILE A 71 1.73 10.09 10.63
C ILE A 71 1.14 11.13 11.57
N ALA A 72 1.91 11.53 12.58
CA ALA A 72 1.62 12.69 13.42
C ALA A 72 2.62 13.80 13.11
N PHE A 73 2.19 15.05 13.23
CA PHE A 73 2.98 16.22 12.90
C PHE A 73 2.77 17.33 13.93
N SER A 74 3.85 18.06 14.22
CA SER A 74 3.86 19.29 15.00
C SER A 74 4.16 20.46 14.06
N HIS A 75 3.20 21.35 13.88
CA HIS A 75 3.35 22.51 13.01
C HIS A 75 4.36 23.51 13.57
N ALA A 76 4.40 23.68 14.89
CA ALA A 76 5.28 24.63 15.56
C ALA A 76 6.76 24.23 15.48
N THR A 77 7.05 22.94 15.64
CA THR A 77 8.45 22.44 15.69
C THR A 77 8.90 21.74 14.41
N MET A 78 7.98 21.51 13.46
CA MET A 78 8.19 20.67 12.28
C MET A 78 8.61 19.22 12.61
N ASN A 79 8.41 18.80 13.87
CA ASN A 79 8.67 17.43 14.28
C ASN A 79 7.54 16.51 13.81
N TYR A 80 7.85 15.22 13.65
CA TYR A 80 6.87 14.25 13.20
C TYR A 80 7.08 12.90 13.86
N GLY A 81 6.03 12.08 13.85
CA GLY A 81 6.08 10.70 14.28
C GLY A 81 5.31 9.80 13.35
N ILE A 82 5.72 8.54 13.31
CA ILE A 82 5.11 7.54 12.42
C ILE A 82 4.80 6.26 13.19
N SER A 83 3.84 5.52 12.69
CA SER A 83 3.51 4.17 13.15
C SER A 83 3.08 3.31 11.96
N TYR A 84 3.36 2.01 12.03
CA TYR A 84 2.99 1.03 11.01
C TYR A 84 2.79 -0.35 11.67
N ASN A 85 2.18 -1.28 10.94
CA ASN A 85 1.89 -2.66 11.36
C ASN A 85 0.98 -2.80 12.58
N PHE A 86 0.13 -1.80 12.85
CA PHE A 86 -0.86 -1.87 13.92
C PHE A 86 -2.14 -2.57 13.44
N ASP A 87 -2.83 -3.26 14.36
CA ASP A 87 -4.09 -3.96 14.08
C ASP A 87 -5.33 -3.04 14.16
N SER A 88 -5.16 -1.80 14.61
CA SER A 88 -6.22 -0.80 14.63
C SER A 88 -5.72 0.60 14.31
N ARG A 89 -6.62 1.41 13.73
CA ARG A 89 -6.38 2.84 13.48
C ARG A 89 -6.00 3.58 14.76
N GLN A 90 -6.76 3.38 15.84
CA GLN A 90 -6.56 4.13 17.09
C GLN A 90 -5.18 3.85 17.71
N ALA A 91 -4.73 2.59 17.68
CA ALA A 91 -3.39 2.25 18.15
C ALA A 91 -2.28 2.85 17.26
N ALA A 92 -2.47 2.85 15.93
CA ALA A 92 -1.55 3.50 15.00
C ALA A 92 -1.45 5.01 15.27
N GLU A 93 -2.59 5.71 15.36
CA GLU A 93 -2.64 7.14 15.61
C GLU A 93 -1.98 7.51 16.94
N ALA A 94 -2.31 6.79 18.03
CA ALA A 94 -1.72 7.01 19.35
C ALA A 94 -0.19 6.78 19.33
N ALA A 95 0.29 5.72 18.68
CA ALA A 95 1.72 5.44 18.57
C ALA A 95 2.47 6.53 17.78
N ALA A 96 1.90 7.01 16.68
CA ALA A 96 2.50 8.08 15.89
C ALA A 96 2.57 9.40 16.68
N VAL A 97 1.50 9.76 17.41
CA VAL A 97 1.47 10.95 18.28
C VAL A 97 2.49 10.83 19.40
N ASN A 98 2.56 9.69 20.08
CA ASN A 98 3.55 9.45 21.14
C ASN A 98 4.98 9.56 20.61
N TYR A 99 5.27 9.01 19.43
CA TYR A 99 6.58 9.15 18.80
C TYR A 99 6.90 10.62 18.48
N CYS A 100 5.94 11.36 17.93
CA CYS A 100 6.12 12.80 17.68
C CYS A 100 6.37 13.56 18.99
N ALA A 101 5.56 13.31 20.01
CA ALA A 101 5.59 14.02 21.28
C ALA A 101 6.92 13.81 22.03
N ASN A 102 7.42 12.57 22.05
CA ASN A 102 8.67 12.20 22.73
C ASN A 102 9.92 12.86 22.10
N ASN A 103 9.83 13.26 20.84
CA ASN A 103 10.94 13.86 20.10
C ASN A 103 10.76 15.39 19.90
N ALA A 104 9.70 15.98 20.46
CA ALA A 104 9.36 17.38 20.26
C ALA A 104 9.63 18.22 21.51
N ASN A 105 10.18 19.42 21.32
CA ASN A 105 10.28 20.45 22.37
C ASN A 105 8.90 21.06 22.75
N LYS A 106 7.82 20.68 22.05
CA LYS A 106 6.43 21.05 22.34
C LYS A 106 5.50 19.84 22.12
N PRO A 107 5.45 18.88 23.05
CA PRO A 107 4.73 17.62 22.88
C PRO A 107 3.24 17.76 22.57
N THR A 108 2.59 18.81 23.10
CA THR A 108 1.16 19.10 22.93
C THR A 108 0.79 19.58 21.52
N ASP A 109 1.77 19.91 20.67
CA ASP A 109 1.55 20.31 19.28
C ASP A 109 1.42 19.12 18.33
N CYS A 110 1.82 17.93 18.76
CA CYS A 110 1.78 16.73 17.93
C CYS A 110 0.36 16.21 17.76
N GLN A 111 -0.15 16.30 16.53
CA GLN A 111 -1.49 15.83 16.17
C GLN A 111 -1.43 14.85 14.99
N VAL A 112 -2.45 14.01 14.86
CA VAL A 112 -2.56 13.09 13.72
C VAL A 112 -2.69 13.91 12.44
N ALA A 113 -1.74 13.75 11.54
CA ALA A 113 -1.71 14.40 10.23
C ALA A 113 -2.41 13.56 9.16
N THR A 114 -2.18 12.24 9.16
CA THR A 114 -2.90 11.29 8.31
C THR A 114 -2.82 9.89 8.90
N TRP A 115 -3.76 9.04 8.54
CA TRP A 115 -3.79 7.62 8.86
C TRP A 115 -4.27 6.84 7.64
N PHE A 116 -3.88 5.57 7.55
CA PHE A 116 -4.20 4.74 6.40
C PHE A 116 -4.11 3.25 6.77
N TYR A 117 -4.78 2.40 6.00
CA TYR A 117 -4.75 0.95 6.15
C TYR A 117 -4.41 0.28 4.83
N ASN A 118 -3.57 -0.76 4.87
CA ASN A 118 -3.06 -1.49 3.69
C ASN A 118 -2.56 -0.59 2.54
N HIS A 119 -2.13 0.62 2.88
CA HIS A 119 -1.72 1.68 1.97
C HIS A 119 -0.34 2.19 2.41
N CYS A 120 0.22 3.09 1.61
CA CYS A 120 1.42 3.82 1.95
C CYS A 120 1.10 5.29 2.20
N GLY A 121 1.80 5.88 3.16
CA GLY A 121 1.73 7.29 3.48
C GLY A 121 3.05 7.99 3.23
N ALA A 122 2.99 9.29 2.97
CA ALA A 122 4.15 10.14 2.84
C ALA A 122 3.91 11.51 3.47
N LEU A 123 4.98 12.09 4.02
CA LEU A 123 5.03 13.44 4.57
C LEU A 123 5.99 14.27 3.74
N ALA A 124 5.50 15.37 3.18
CA ALA A 124 6.30 16.38 2.52
C ALA A 124 6.30 17.68 3.31
N ILE A 125 7.47 18.31 3.41
CA ILE A 125 7.67 19.55 4.16
C ILE A 125 8.43 20.56 3.31
N LYS A 126 7.99 21.80 3.38
CA LYS A 126 8.73 23.02 3.07
C LYS A 126 9.09 23.69 4.40
N PRO A 127 10.37 23.70 4.80
CA PRO A 127 10.79 24.37 6.02
C PRO A 127 10.45 25.86 6.01
N ASN A 128 10.36 26.44 7.20
CA ASN A 128 10.40 27.89 7.33
C ASN A 128 11.81 28.38 6.94
N SER A 129 11.90 29.31 5.99
CA SER A 129 13.16 29.89 5.51
C SER A 129 13.37 31.33 6.02
N GLY A 130 12.77 31.67 7.17
CA GLY A 130 12.84 33.01 7.77
C GLY A 130 11.97 34.08 7.09
N LYS A 131 11.31 33.73 5.98
CA LYS A 131 10.32 34.56 5.29
C LYS A 131 9.07 33.72 5.03
N GLY A 132 8.03 33.91 5.84
CA GLY A 132 6.74 33.19 5.77
C GLY A 132 6.69 31.89 6.58
N ASP A 133 5.49 31.33 6.73
CA ASP A 133 5.27 30.08 7.45
C ASP A 133 5.84 28.87 6.71
N GLY A 134 6.13 27.80 7.44
CA GLY A 134 6.38 26.50 6.82
C GLY A 134 5.14 25.99 6.08
N ALA A 135 5.33 25.02 5.20
CA ALA A 135 4.21 24.31 4.58
C ALA A 135 4.48 22.82 4.66
N TRP A 136 3.44 22.03 4.76
CA TRP A 136 3.57 20.58 4.87
C TRP A 136 2.30 19.91 4.36
N ALA A 137 2.42 18.63 4.01
CA ALA A 137 1.27 17.78 3.73
C ALA A 137 1.61 16.33 4.01
N ALA A 138 0.65 15.61 4.60
CA ALA A 138 0.72 14.17 4.81
C ALA A 138 -0.41 13.50 4.02
N GLU A 139 -0.06 12.61 3.10
CA GLU A 139 -0.99 12.01 2.15
C GLU A 139 -0.77 10.50 2.05
N HIS A 140 -1.79 9.77 1.59
CA HIS A 140 -1.70 8.32 1.42
C HIS A 140 -2.24 7.84 0.05
N ALA A 141 -1.73 6.68 -0.39
CA ALA A 141 -2.11 6.03 -1.63
C ALA A 141 -1.79 4.52 -1.59
N GLY A 142 -2.25 3.76 -2.58
CA GLY A 142 -1.98 2.32 -2.66
C GLY A 142 -0.50 1.96 -2.90
N SER A 143 0.34 2.92 -3.29
CA SER A 143 1.78 2.72 -3.43
C SER A 143 2.56 3.86 -2.79
N ARG A 144 3.82 3.58 -2.41
CA ARG A 144 4.74 4.57 -1.84
C ARG A 144 4.94 5.75 -2.79
N ARG A 145 5.18 5.47 -4.08
CA ARG A 145 5.38 6.48 -5.13
C ARG A 145 4.18 7.40 -5.27
N SER A 146 2.97 6.85 -5.31
CA SER A 146 1.75 7.66 -5.40
C SER A 146 1.50 8.50 -4.14
N ALA A 147 1.84 7.97 -2.96
CA ALA A 147 1.73 8.73 -1.71
C ALA A 147 2.71 9.91 -1.70
N GLU A 148 3.96 9.69 -2.11
CA GLU A 148 4.98 10.74 -2.24
C GLU A 148 4.57 11.83 -3.22
N GLN A 149 4.04 11.45 -4.39
CA GLN A 149 3.55 12.39 -5.39
C GLN A 149 2.40 13.25 -4.85
N LYS A 150 1.43 12.63 -4.17
CA LYS A 150 0.32 13.37 -3.53
C LYS A 150 0.84 14.32 -2.45
N ALA A 151 1.70 13.85 -1.56
CA ALA A 151 2.26 14.67 -0.49
C ALA A 151 3.03 15.88 -1.06
N MET A 152 3.85 15.67 -2.10
CA MET A 152 4.56 16.75 -2.79
C MET A 152 3.61 17.76 -3.44
N LEU A 153 2.55 17.27 -4.11
CA LEU A 153 1.56 18.14 -4.74
C LEU A 153 0.80 18.98 -3.72
N SER A 154 0.31 18.36 -2.65
CA SER A 154 -0.40 19.06 -1.57
C SER A 154 0.54 20.05 -0.85
N CYS A 155 1.78 19.66 -0.55
CA CYS A 155 2.77 20.57 0.01
C CYS A 155 3.01 21.78 -0.91
N ALA A 156 3.22 21.54 -2.22
CA ALA A 156 3.45 22.60 -3.19
C ALA A 156 2.28 23.60 -3.25
N ARG A 157 1.03 23.09 -3.18
CA ARG A 157 -0.17 23.94 -3.14
C ARG A 157 -0.19 24.83 -1.90
N PHE A 158 0.13 24.31 -0.72
CA PHE A 158 0.19 25.09 0.51
C PHE A 158 1.41 26.03 0.58
N ALA A 159 2.52 25.65 -0.05
CA ALA A 159 3.74 26.44 -0.11
C ALA A 159 3.66 27.65 -1.07
N GLY A 160 2.72 27.65 -2.02
CA GLY A 160 2.55 28.72 -2.99
C GLY A 160 3.84 29.03 -3.76
N PRO A 161 4.34 30.29 -3.76
CA PRO A 161 5.58 30.65 -4.47
C PRO A 161 6.83 29.87 -4.03
N ALA A 162 6.79 29.26 -2.84
CA ALA A 162 7.88 28.46 -2.30
C ALA A 162 7.70 26.94 -2.56
N ALA A 163 6.81 26.54 -3.46
CA ALA A 163 6.54 25.15 -3.84
C ALA A 163 7.80 24.31 -4.14
N LYS A 164 8.80 24.92 -4.79
CA LYS A 164 10.08 24.27 -5.13
C LYS A 164 10.90 23.80 -3.93
N ASN A 165 10.57 24.28 -2.73
CA ASN A 165 11.27 23.93 -1.49
C ASN A 165 10.57 22.78 -0.72
N CYS A 166 9.43 22.29 -1.19
CA CYS A 166 8.82 21.07 -0.68
C CYS A 166 9.72 19.87 -0.97
N ARG A 167 9.84 18.96 0.00
CA ARG A 167 10.51 17.68 -0.17
C ARG A 167 9.83 16.62 0.69
N VAL A 168 9.80 15.39 0.20
CA VAL A 168 9.40 14.23 1.02
C VAL A 168 10.46 14.03 2.10
N VAL A 169 10.04 14.06 3.35
CA VAL A 169 10.92 13.76 4.51
C VAL A 169 10.69 12.35 5.03
N LYS A 170 9.53 11.75 4.75
CA LYS A 170 9.22 10.39 5.14
C LYS A 170 8.18 9.78 4.22
N SER A 171 8.33 8.49 3.92
CA SER A 171 7.30 7.65 3.29
C SER A 171 7.43 6.21 3.80
N PHE A 172 6.32 5.49 3.92
CA PHE A 172 6.29 4.08 4.35
C PHE A 172 4.92 3.46 4.07
N CYS A 173 4.84 2.13 4.11
CA CYS A 173 3.60 1.38 3.97
C CYS A 173 3.13 0.85 5.33
N ALA A 174 1.81 0.73 5.50
CA ALA A 174 1.21 0.26 6.74
C ALA A 174 1.62 -1.18 7.08
N ARG A 175 1.91 -1.98 6.05
CA ARG A 175 2.61 -3.26 6.14
C ARG A 175 4.04 -3.07 5.64
N GLN A 176 5.02 -3.57 6.38
CA GLN A 176 6.43 -3.61 5.98
C GLN A 176 6.83 -5.04 5.62
#